data_AF-A0A7S8AAQ4-F1
#
_entry.id   AF-A0A7S8AAQ4-F1
#
_cell.length_a   1.000
_cell.length_b   1.000
_cell.length_c   1.000
_cell.angle_alpha   90.00
_cell.angle_beta   90.00
_cell.angle_gamma   90.00
#
_symmetry.space_group_name_H-M   'P 1'
#
loop_
_entity.id
_entity.type
_entity.pdbx_description
1 polymer ?
#
loop_
_entity_poly.entity_id
_entity_poly.type
_entity_poly.pdbx_seq_one_letter_code
_entity_poly.pdbx_strand_id
1 'polypeptide(L)'
;MTDLAKLLAKLDDANDDLWTQDGEPTLSAASNLAGKRLSRDEVRATGRMRGQARGAEREAAVNHALELAQAELATAAKVAEVAVIERRLKAARVALGESYPKYIRHQAKPSVEDSIRLHLKRTAEHEAAGNVAAPVVTQHQSMLDSLMANGGRRGSAKPRGLLR
;
A
#
# COMPACT_ATOMS: atom_id res chain seq x y z
N MET A 1 31.96 -0.33 -30.31
CA MET A 1 31.47 1.04 -30.60
C MET A 1 32.33 2.00 -29.80
N THR A 2 33.23 2.66 -30.53
CA THR A 2 34.54 3.15 -30.08
C THR A 2 34.45 4.53 -29.45
N ASP A 3 35.40 4.87 -28.57
CA ASP A 3 35.40 6.05 -27.68
C ASP A 3 35.04 7.40 -28.34
N LEU A 4 35.26 7.51 -29.64
CA LEU A 4 34.89 8.66 -30.46
C LEU A 4 33.37 8.92 -30.47
N ALA A 5 32.51 7.89 -30.56
CA ALA A 5 31.06 8.07 -30.50
C ALA A 5 30.59 8.57 -29.12
N LYS A 6 31.24 8.12 -28.04
CA LYS A 6 30.96 8.59 -26.66
C LYS A 6 31.41 10.03 -26.45
N LEU A 7 32.50 10.44 -27.09
CA LEU A 7 32.95 11.84 -27.06
C LEU A 7 31.98 12.72 -27.85
N LEU A 8 31.64 12.34 -29.09
CA LEU A 8 30.73 13.10 -29.95
C LEU A 8 29.30 13.20 -29.39
N ALA A 9 28.85 12.26 -28.56
CA ALA A 9 27.58 12.35 -27.84
C ALA A 9 27.52 13.52 -26.82
N LYS A 10 28.66 14.14 -26.49
CA LYS A 10 28.73 15.33 -25.62
C LYS A 10 28.63 16.66 -26.38
N LEU A 11 28.52 16.63 -27.70
CA LEU A 11 28.30 17.85 -28.50
C LEU A 11 26.94 18.45 -28.18
N ASP A 12 26.89 19.78 -28.12
CA ASP A 12 25.64 20.50 -27.85
C ASP A 12 24.72 20.44 -29.08
N ASP A 13 23.58 19.78 -28.95
CA ASP A 13 22.54 19.68 -29.97
C ASP A 13 21.89 21.03 -30.35
N ALA A 14 21.98 22.03 -29.47
CA ALA A 14 21.39 23.35 -29.65
C ALA A 14 22.22 24.30 -30.54
N ASN A 15 23.51 24.01 -30.74
CA ASN A 15 24.38 24.83 -31.57
C ASN A 15 24.44 24.29 -33.00
N ASP A 16 23.73 24.95 -33.93
CA ASP A 16 23.63 24.54 -35.33
C ASP A 16 25.00 24.48 -36.05
N ASP A 17 25.99 25.26 -35.63
CA ASP A 17 27.32 25.31 -36.27
C ASP A 17 28.17 24.04 -36.02
N LEU A 18 27.81 23.26 -35.00
CA LEU A 18 28.49 22.00 -34.67
C LEU A 18 27.99 20.83 -35.51
N TRP A 19 26.90 21.02 -36.26
CA TRP A 19 26.22 19.96 -36.99
C TRP A 19 26.10 20.28 -38.47
N THR A 20 26.24 19.25 -39.28
CA THR A 20 25.89 19.30 -40.69
C THR A 20 24.37 19.17 -40.86
N GLN A 21 23.85 19.57 -42.02
CA GLN A 21 22.43 19.44 -42.36
C GLN A 21 21.94 17.99 -42.31
N ASP A 22 22.85 17.02 -42.50
CA ASP A 22 22.55 15.59 -42.45
C ASP A 22 22.52 15.02 -41.02
N GLY A 23 22.82 15.82 -39.98
CA GLY A 23 22.86 15.37 -38.59
C GLY A 23 24.16 14.68 -38.15
N GLU A 24 25.21 14.76 -38.98
CA GLU A 24 26.58 14.38 -38.62
C GLU A 24 27.30 15.58 -37.98
N PRO A 25 28.21 15.38 -37.01
CA PRO A 25 28.99 16.48 -36.45
C PRO A 25 29.98 17.04 -37.47
N THR A 26 30.23 18.35 -37.44
CA THR A 26 31.19 18.99 -38.36
C THR A 26 32.62 18.53 -38.09
N LEU A 27 33.46 18.49 -39.13
CA LEU A 27 34.86 18.05 -39.03
C LEU A 27 35.67 18.86 -38.01
N SER A 28 35.39 20.17 -37.93
CA SER A 28 35.99 21.09 -36.96
C SER A 28 35.57 20.74 -35.53
N ALA A 29 34.27 20.56 -35.28
CA ALA A 29 33.74 20.19 -33.97
C ALA A 29 34.28 18.84 -33.49
N ALA A 30 34.28 17.83 -34.37
CA ALA A 30 34.78 16.50 -34.06
C ALA A 30 36.29 16.50 -33.75
N SER A 31 37.09 17.23 -34.54
CA SER A 31 38.55 17.31 -34.33
C SER A 31 38.92 18.09 -33.06
N ASN A 32 38.18 19.17 -32.77
CA ASN A 32 38.38 19.95 -31.54
C ASN A 32 38.08 19.12 -30.29
N LEU A 33 37.04 18.28 -30.34
CA LEU A 33 36.62 17.46 -29.21
C LEU A 33 37.52 16.22 -29.01
N ALA A 34 38.02 15.63 -30.09
CA ALA A 34 38.91 14.47 -30.03
C ALA A 34 40.38 14.86 -29.76
N GLY A 35 40.74 16.14 -29.88
CA GLY A 35 42.11 16.62 -29.73
C GLY A 35 43.08 16.10 -30.79
N LYS A 36 42.57 15.56 -31.92
CA LYS A 36 43.31 14.97 -33.03
C LYS A 36 42.63 15.32 -34.34
N ARG A 37 43.40 15.36 -35.44
CA ARG A 37 42.84 15.52 -36.78
C ARG A 37 42.09 14.25 -37.17
N LEU A 38 40.79 14.37 -37.37
CA LEU A 38 39.94 13.27 -37.83
C LEU A 38 39.63 13.42 -39.33
N SER A 39 39.52 12.29 -40.01
CA SER A 39 39.05 12.25 -41.39
C SER A 39 37.52 12.26 -41.48
N ARG A 40 36.99 12.63 -42.65
CA ARG A 40 35.53 12.65 -42.87
C ARG A 40 34.91 11.25 -42.81
N ASP A 41 35.67 10.22 -43.18
CA ASP A 41 35.21 8.84 -43.15
C ASP A 41 35.14 8.30 -41.71
N GLU A 42 36.06 8.71 -40.83
CA GLU A 42 36.01 8.38 -39.39
C GLU A 42 34.81 8.99 -38.69
N VAL A 43 34.43 10.23 -39.03
CA VAL A 43 33.25 10.89 -38.49
C VAL A 43 31.97 10.23 -39.03
N ARG A 44 31.91 9.94 -40.33
CA ARG A 44 30.78 9.23 -40.96
C ARG A 44 30.58 7.82 -40.39
N ALA A 45 31.66 7.12 -40.05
CA ALA A 45 31.59 5.81 -39.43
C ALA A 45 30.86 5.81 -38.06
N THR A 46 30.74 6.97 -37.41
CA THR A 46 29.95 7.12 -36.16
C THR A 46 28.46 7.37 -36.37
N GLY A 47 28.04 7.70 -37.60
CA GLY A 47 26.64 7.90 -37.96
C GLY A 47 26.04 9.23 -37.50
N ARG A 48 24.71 9.35 -37.66
CA ARG A 48 23.94 10.54 -37.26
C ARG A 48 23.73 10.54 -35.75
N MET A 49 24.28 11.55 -35.08
CA MET A 49 24.29 11.64 -33.62
C MET A 49 23.38 12.74 -33.07
N ARG A 50 23.04 13.74 -33.89
CA ARG A 50 22.20 14.88 -33.48
C ARG A 50 20.83 14.40 -33.00
N GLY A 51 20.47 14.73 -31.75
CA GLY A 51 19.15 14.40 -31.18
C GLY A 51 18.97 12.97 -30.68
N GLN A 52 20.00 12.09 -30.72
CA GLN A 52 19.90 10.74 -30.16
C GLN A 52 19.69 10.73 -28.64
N ALA A 53 20.27 11.68 -27.90
CA ALA A 53 20.06 11.80 -26.46
C ALA A 53 18.62 12.24 -26.11
N ARG A 54 18.00 13.08 -26.95
CA ARG A 54 16.63 13.60 -26.75
C ARG A 54 15.53 12.56 -27.01
N GLY A 55 15.81 11.50 -27.77
CA GLY A 55 14.86 10.41 -28.01
C GLY A 55 14.57 9.61 -26.74
N ALA A 56 15.60 9.32 -25.94
CA ALA A 56 15.45 8.56 -24.70
C ALA A 56 14.80 9.37 -23.56
N GLU A 57 15.04 10.69 -23.52
CA GLU A 57 14.44 11.56 -22.49
C GLU A 57 12.96 11.92 -22.78
N ARG A 58 12.55 11.95 -24.05
CA ARG A 58 11.15 12.28 -24.41
C ARG A 58 10.17 11.13 -24.23
N GLU A 59 10.64 9.88 -24.18
CA GLU A 59 9.78 8.71 -23.93
C GLU A 59 9.40 8.53 -22.45
N ALA A 60 10.01 9.29 -21.54
CA ALA A 60 9.82 9.15 -20.08
C ALA A 60 9.08 10.33 -19.42
N ALA A 61 8.28 11.11 -20.17
CA ALA A 61 7.36 12.07 -19.56
C ALA A 61 6.14 11.32 -18.99
N VAL A 62 6.30 10.71 -17.82
CA VAL A 62 5.21 10.10 -17.07
C VAL A 62 4.21 11.20 -16.69
N ASN A 63 3.01 11.15 -17.28
CA ASN A 63 1.93 12.07 -16.96
C ASN A 63 1.32 11.69 -15.59
N HIS A 64 1.99 12.07 -14.51
CA HIS A 64 1.56 11.79 -13.13
C HIS A 64 0.11 12.22 -12.82
N ALA A 65 -0.41 13.24 -13.51
CA ALA A 65 -1.81 13.64 -13.38
C ALA A 65 -2.80 12.54 -13.81
N LEU A 66 -2.44 11.75 -14.83
CA LEU A 66 -3.27 10.66 -15.33
C LEU A 66 -3.20 9.45 -14.39
N GLU A 67 -2.01 9.14 -13.86
CA GLU A 67 -1.83 8.07 -12.87
C GLU A 67 -2.59 8.35 -11.57
N LEU A 68 -2.55 9.59 -11.08
CA LEU A 68 -3.30 10.02 -9.90
C LEU A 68 -4.81 9.90 -10.14
N ALA A 69 -5.30 10.36 -11.29
CA ALA A 69 -6.73 10.24 -11.63
C ALA A 69 -7.19 8.78 -11.73
N GLN A 70 -6.35 7.88 -12.25
CA GLN A 70 -6.65 6.44 -12.29
C GLN A 70 -6.67 5.81 -10.90
N ALA A 71 -5.74 6.19 -10.02
CA ALA A 71 -5.70 5.72 -8.64
C ALA A 71 -6.93 6.20 -7.83
N GLU A 72 -7.36 7.44 -8.00
CA GLU A 72 -8.57 7.98 -7.38
C GLU A 72 -9.82 7.23 -7.83
N LEU A 73 -9.93 6.90 -9.11
CA LEU A 73 -11.08 6.16 -9.65
C LEU A 73 -11.11 4.72 -9.12
N ALA A 74 -9.95 4.06 -9.03
CA ALA A 74 -9.83 2.72 -8.47
C ALA A 74 -10.19 2.66 -6.98
N THR A 75 -9.75 3.66 -6.19
CA THR A 75 -10.08 3.73 -4.76
C THR A 75 -11.57 4.00 -4.53
N ALA A 76 -12.19 4.89 -5.31
CA ALA A 76 -13.63 5.14 -5.24
C ALA A 76 -14.47 3.89 -5.52
N ALA A 77 -14.08 3.08 -6.52
CA ALA A 77 -14.73 1.80 -6.81
C ALA A 77 -14.63 0.81 -5.63
N LYS A 78 -13.45 0.72 -5.00
CA LYS A 78 -13.24 -0.17 -3.84
C LYS A 78 -14.05 0.27 -2.61
N VAL A 79 -14.16 1.58 -2.36
CA VAL A 79 -15.01 2.11 -1.27
C VAL A 79 -16.49 1.74 -1.50
N ALA A 80 -16.96 1.82 -2.74
CA ALA A 80 -18.33 1.42 -3.08
C ALA A 80 -18.57 -0.08 -2.83
N GLU A 81 -17.61 -0.95 -3.20
CA GLU A 81 -17.68 -2.40 -2.91
C GLU A 81 -17.78 -2.69 -1.41
N VAL A 82 -16.94 -2.04 -0.60
CA VAL A 82 -16.95 -2.21 0.87
C VAL A 82 -18.30 -1.79 1.46
N ALA A 83 -18.86 -0.66 1.02
CA ALA A 83 -20.16 -0.20 1.50
C ALA A 83 -21.30 -1.20 1.21
N VAL A 84 -21.24 -1.90 0.06
CA VAL A 84 -22.21 -2.97 -0.26
C VAL A 84 -22.03 -4.17 0.68
N ILE A 85 -20.79 -4.57 0.97
CA ILE A 85 -20.49 -5.67 1.89
C ILE A 85 -20.95 -5.34 3.30
N GLU A 86 -20.69 -4.13 3.79
CA GLU A 86 -21.13 -3.68 5.11
C GLU A 86 -22.64 -3.70 5.26
N ARG A 87 -23.38 -3.25 4.23
CA ARG A 87 -24.85 -3.33 4.23
C ARG A 87 -25.34 -4.77 4.30
N ARG A 88 -24.72 -5.69 3.54
CA ARG A 88 -25.04 -7.13 3.57
C ARG A 88 -24.76 -7.73 4.95
N LEU A 89 -23.61 -7.43 5.55
CA LEU A 89 -23.25 -7.89 6.89
C LEU A 89 -24.19 -7.34 7.96
N LYS A 90 -24.60 -6.07 7.86
CA LYS A 90 -25.57 -5.48 8.78
C LYS A 90 -26.92 -6.18 8.68
N ALA A 91 -27.41 -6.45 7.47
CA ALA A 91 -28.64 -7.20 7.26
C ALA A 91 -28.55 -8.62 7.83
N ALA A 92 -27.44 -9.33 7.59
CA ALA A 92 -27.19 -10.66 8.15
C ALA A 92 -27.14 -10.65 9.68
N ARG A 93 -26.52 -9.63 10.30
CA ARG A 93 -26.48 -9.46 11.76
C ARG A 93 -27.87 -9.21 12.35
N VAL A 94 -28.72 -8.44 11.68
CA VAL A 94 -30.10 -8.22 12.12
C VAL A 94 -30.90 -9.53 12.06
N ALA A 95 -30.82 -10.26 10.95
CA ALA A 95 -31.49 -11.55 10.80
C ALA A 95 -31.02 -12.60 11.84
N LEU A 96 -29.72 -12.61 12.15
CA LEU A 96 -29.16 -13.47 13.18
C LEU A 96 -29.60 -13.01 14.58
N GLY A 97 -29.64 -11.70 14.84
CA GLY A 97 -30.15 -11.13 16.07
C GLY A 97 -31.64 -11.40 16.34
N GLU A 98 -32.45 -11.61 15.30
CA GLU A 98 -33.87 -11.97 15.42
C GLU A 98 -34.09 -13.47 15.65
N SER A 99 -33.24 -14.32 15.07
CA SER A 99 -33.33 -15.78 15.19
C SER A 99 -32.66 -16.32 16.46
N TYR A 100 -31.55 -15.72 16.89
CA TYR A 100 -30.77 -16.12 18.06
C TYR A 100 -31.57 -16.14 19.39
N PRO A 101 -32.38 -15.12 19.75
CA PRO A 101 -33.16 -15.15 20.99
C PRO A 101 -34.27 -16.21 20.96
N LYS A 102 -34.81 -16.56 19.78
CA LYS A 102 -35.77 -17.66 19.64
C LYS A 102 -35.08 -19.00 19.86
N TYR A 103 -33.89 -19.17 19.27
CA TYR A 103 -33.07 -20.36 19.45
C TYR A 103 -32.67 -20.56 20.93
N ILE A 104 -32.19 -19.51 21.60
CA ILE A 104 -31.83 -19.57 23.04
C ILE A 104 -33.03 -19.94 23.91
N ARG A 105 -34.23 -19.42 23.60
CA ARG A 105 -35.44 -19.75 24.36
C ARG A 105 -35.82 -21.23 24.29
N HIS A 106 -35.46 -21.91 23.20
CA HIS A 106 -35.75 -23.33 23.00
C HIS A 106 -34.57 -24.24 23.36
N GLN A 107 -33.39 -23.70 23.63
CA GLN A 107 -32.29 -24.48 24.17
C GLN A 107 -32.47 -24.74 25.66
N ALA A 108 -32.33 -26.00 26.06
CA ALA A 108 -32.21 -26.36 27.47
C ALA A 108 -30.99 -25.67 28.06
N LYS A 109 -31.14 -25.10 29.26
CA LYS A 109 -29.99 -24.55 29.99
C LYS A 109 -28.97 -25.68 30.19
N PRO A 110 -27.70 -25.48 29.81
CA PRO A 110 -26.69 -26.51 30.02
C PRO A 110 -26.61 -26.84 31.51
N SER A 111 -26.46 -28.13 31.81
CA SER A 111 -26.21 -28.56 33.18
C SER A 111 -24.87 -28.01 33.66
N VAL A 112 -24.65 -27.97 34.97
CA VAL A 112 -23.37 -27.57 35.54
C VAL A 112 -22.24 -28.45 34.98
N GLU A 113 -22.47 -29.76 34.82
CA GLU A 113 -21.50 -30.67 34.20
C GLU A 113 -21.17 -30.31 32.75
N ASP A 114 -22.16 -29.93 31.95
CA ASP A 114 -21.93 -29.53 30.55
C ASP A 114 -21.15 -28.23 30.47
N SER A 115 -21.40 -27.30 31.40
CA SER A 115 -20.64 -26.05 31.50
C SER A 115 -19.17 -26.30 31.86
N ILE A 116 -18.91 -27.25 32.76
CA ILE A 116 -17.55 -27.66 33.16
C ILE A 116 -16.84 -28.35 31.99
N ARG A 117 -17.51 -29.30 31.31
CA ARG A 117 -16.93 -29.97 30.12
C ARG A 117 -16.60 -28.97 29.02
N LEU A 118 -17.45 -27.98 28.79
CA LEU A 118 -17.24 -26.95 27.77
C LEU A 118 -16.12 -25.98 28.16
N HIS A 119 -16.00 -25.63 29.44
CA HIS A 119 -14.89 -24.85 29.96
C HIS A 119 -13.56 -25.59 29.78
N LEU A 120 -13.49 -26.86 30.19
CA LEU A 120 -12.29 -27.70 30.04
C LEU A 120 -11.88 -27.92 28.58
N LYS A 121 -12.85 -28.05 27.66
CA LYS A 121 -12.58 -28.11 26.23
C LYS A 121 -11.97 -26.81 25.71
N ARG A 122 -12.54 -25.67 26.09
CA ARG A 122 -12.02 -24.35 25.67
C ARG A 122 -10.62 -24.09 26.22
N THR A 123 -10.34 -24.46 27.47
CA THR A 123 -9.00 -24.32 28.04
C THR A 123 -7.99 -25.20 27.30
N ALA A 124 -8.34 -26.46 27.00
CA ALA A 124 -7.49 -27.35 26.23
C ALA A 124 -7.24 -26.85 24.78
N GLU A 125 -8.26 -26.29 24.12
CA GLU A 125 -8.13 -25.68 22.79
C GLU A 125 -7.26 -24.42 22.81
N HIS A 126 -7.38 -23.57 23.84
CA HIS A 126 -6.56 -22.38 24.02
C HIS A 126 -5.10 -22.71 24.34
N GLU A 127 -4.85 -23.73 25.16
CA GLU A 127 -3.52 -24.26 25.43
C GLU A 127 -2.88 -24.87 24.17
N ALA A 128 -3.65 -25.65 23.39
CA ALA A 128 -3.19 -26.22 22.13
C ALA A 128 -2.91 -25.16 21.05
N ALA A 129 -3.61 -24.03 21.07
CA ALA A 129 -3.42 -22.90 20.16
C ALA A 129 -2.21 -22.01 20.51
N GLY A 130 -1.42 -22.35 21.54
CA GLY A 130 -0.21 -21.61 21.93
C GLY A 130 -0.48 -20.25 22.57
N ASN A 131 -1.74 -19.91 22.89
CA ASN A 131 -2.12 -18.68 23.56
C ASN A 131 -2.14 -18.87 25.08
N VAL A 132 -0.99 -19.24 25.67
CA VAL A 132 -0.81 -19.24 27.13
C VAL A 132 -0.45 -17.82 27.56
N ALA A 133 -1.41 -16.89 27.46
CA ALA A 133 -1.39 -15.75 28.35
C ALA A 133 -1.77 -16.31 29.74
N ALA A 134 -0.96 -16.00 30.76
CA ALA A 134 -1.15 -16.45 32.14
C ALA A 134 -2.63 -16.38 32.55
N PRO A 135 -3.13 -17.33 33.36
CA PRO A 135 -4.54 -17.38 33.75
C PRO A 135 -4.96 -15.98 34.20
N VAL A 136 -6.00 -15.43 33.58
CA VAL A 136 -6.56 -14.13 33.96
C VAL A 136 -6.98 -14.28 35.42
N VAL A 137 -6.12 -13.82 36.33
CA VAL A 137 -6.42 -13.76 37.75
C VAL A 137 -7.70 -12.95 37.84
N THR A 138 -8.79 -13.60 38.25
CA THR A 138 -10.04 -12.90 38.51
C THR A 138 -9.79 -11.93 39.64
N GLN A 139 -9.44 -10.69 39.30
CA GLN A 139 -9.36 -9.62 40.28
C GLN A 139 -10.79 -9.35 40.72
N HIS A 140 -11.14 -9.86 41.90
CA HIS A 140 -12.39 -9.51 42.58
C HIS A 140 -12.28 -8.08 43.12
N GLN A 141 -12.23 -7.10 42.23
CA GLN A 141 -12.41 -5.71 42.63
C GLN A 141 -13.90 -5.52 42.90
N SER A 142 -14.23 -5.03 44.10
CA SER A 142 -15.60 -4.63 44.37
C SER A 142 -15.96 -3.45 43.45
N MET A 143 -17.23 -3.31 43.08
CA MET A 143 -17.68 -2.21 42.23
C MET A 143 -17.32 -0.82 42.82
N LEU A 144 -17.14 -0.77 44.14
CA LEU A 144 -16.72 0.41 44.90
C LEU A 144 -15.23 0.74 44.67
N ASP A 145 -14.36 -0.27 44.60
CA ASP A 145 -12.93 -0.09 44.31
C ASP A 145 -12.71 0.47 42.90
N SER A 146 -13.46 -0.03 41.92
CA SER A 146 -13.40 0.48 40.53
C SER A 146 -13.94 1.91 40.38
N LEU A 147 -14.86 2.32 41.25
CA LEU A 147 -15.40 3.68 41.31
C LEU A 147 -14.39 4.65 41.96
N MET A 148 -13.73 4.22 43.04
CA MET A 148 -12.72 5.02 43.74
C MET A 148 -11.46 5.22 42.89
N ALA A 149 -11.03 4.20 42.14
CA ALA A 149 -9.87 4.30 41.22
C ALA A 149 -10.11 5.27 40.06
N ASN A 150 -11.37 5.47 39.64
CA ASN A 150 -11.75 6.32 38.50
C ASN A 150 -12.28 7.71 38.92
N GLY A 151 -12.28 8.04 40.21
CA GLY A 151 -12.91 9.24 40.78
C GLY A 151 -12.28 10.60 40.43
N GLY A 152 -11.31 10.67 39.51
CA GLY A 152 -10.54 11.89 39.23
C GLY A 152 -10.68 12.50 37.83
N ARG A 153 -11.20 11.80 36.82
CA ARG A 153 -11.21 12.35 35.44
C ARG A 153 -12.51 12.03 34.69
N ARG A 154 -13.38 13.05 34.66
CA ARG A 154 -14.35 13.41 33.63
C ARG A 154 -15.11 12.26 32.92
N GLY A 155 -16.41 12.20 33.19
CA GLY A 155 -17.43 11.82 32.21
C GLY A 155 -17.54 10.33 31.92
N SER A 156 -18.24 9.62 32.81
CA SER A 156 -18.59 8.21 32.66
C SER A 156 -19.44 7.95 31.42
N ALA A 157 -18.83 7.41 30.36
CA ALA A 157 -19.55 6.58 29.42
C ALA A 157 -20.02 5.33 30.17
N LYS A 158 -21.30 5.29 30.54
CA LYS A 158 -21.93 4.09 31.11
C LYS A 158 -21.59 2.88 30.23
N PRO A 159 -21.00 1.79 30.76
CA PRO A 159 -21.06 0.51 30.07
C PRO A 159 -22.54 0.08 30.07
N ARG A 160 -23.22 0.28 28.94
CA ARG A 160 -24.51 -0.34 28.66
C ARG A 160 -24.30 -1.85 28.64
N GLY A 161 -24.51 -2.53 29.75
CA GLY A 161 -24.31 -3.99 29.77
C GLY A 161 -24.73 -4.76 31.00
N LEU A 162 -25.10 -4.14 32.12
CA LEU A 162 -25.47 -4.88 33.33
C LEU A 162 -26.70 -4.29 34.01
N LEU A 163 -27.86 -4.51 33.38
CA LEU A 163 -29.16 -4.59 34.07
C LEU A 163 -30.00 -5.65 33.35
N ARG A 164 -29.90 -6.89 33.84
CA ARG A 164 -31.04 -7.74 34.22
C ARG A 164 -30.61 -8.62 35.37
#